data_AF-R7UNJ2-F1
#
_entry.id   AF-R7UNJ2-F1
#
_cell.length_a   1.000
_cell.length_b   1.000
_cell.length_c   1.000
_cell.angle_alpha   90.00
_cell.angle_beta   90.00
_cell.angle_gamma   90.00
#
_symmetry.space_group_name_H-M   'P 1'
#
loop_
_entity.id
_entity.type
_entity.pdbx_description
1 polymer ?
#
loop_
_entity_poly.entity_id
_entity_poly.type
_entity_poly.pdbx_seq_one_letter_code
_entity_poly.pdbx_strand_id
1 'polypeptide(L)' 'QHSLLGKSRRPRTAFTSQQLLELERQFKLNKYLSRPKRFEVATMLCLTETQ' A
#
# COMPACT_ATOMS: atom_id res chain seq x y z
N GLN A 1 22.96 -27.48 -2.62
CA GLN A 1 23.13 -26.27 -3.44
C GLN A 1 21.75 -25.91 -3.98
N HIS A 2 21.02 -25.00 -3.33
CA HIS A 2 19.68 -24.59 -3.76
C HIS A 2 19.75 -23.10 -4.12
N SER A 3 19.34 -22.82 -5.35
CA SER A 3 19.72 -21.67 -6.15
C SER A 3 19.06 -20.38 -5.65
N LEU A 4 19.87 -19.42 -5.20
CA LEU A 4 19.46 -18.03 -4.91
C LEU A 4 19.31 -17.22 -6.21
N LEU A 5 18.63 -17.75 -7.23
CA LEU A 5 18.30 -16.95 -8.41
C LEU A 5 17.32 -15.86 -7.97
N GLY A 6 17.75 -14.61 -8.17
CA GLY A 6 17.20 -13.42 -7.53
C GLY A 6 15.68 -13.36 -7.56
N LYS A 7 15.08 -13.17 -6.38
CA LYS A 7 13.69 -12.76 -6.21
C LYS A 7 13.49 -11.52 -7.07
N SER A 8 12.87 -11.68 -8.24
CA SER A 8 12.46 -10.58 -9.11
C SER A 8 11.75 -9.56 -8.22
N ARG A 9 12.30 -8.35 -8.12
CA ARG A 9 11.70 -7.29 -7.29
C ARG A 9 10.29 -7.09 -7.83
N ARG A 10 9.29 -7.18 -6.95
CA ARG A 10 7.90 -6.90 -7.37
C ARG A 10 7.89 -5.54 -8.07
N PRO A 11 7.26 -5.44 -9.26
CA PRO A 11 7.14 -4.18 -9.95
C PRO A 11 6.57 -3.13 -8.99
N ARG A 12 7.16 -1.93 -8.98
CA ARG A 12 6.58 -0.82 -8.21
C ARG A 12 5.18 -0.56 -8.75
N THR A 13 4.18 -0.62 -7.88
CA THR A 13 2.82 -0.22 -8.22
C THR A 13 2.78 1.30 -8.23
N ALA A 14 2.35 1.89 -9.35
CA ALA A 14 2.04 3.32 -9.40
C ALA A 14 0.64 3.53 -8.85
N PHE A 15 0.48 4.49 -7.93
CA PHE A 15 -0.83 4.92 -7.45
C PHE A 15 -1.46 5.89 -8.45
N THR A 16 -2.78 5.84 -8.58
CA THR A 16 -3.56 6.85 -9.29
C THR A 16 -3.57 8.16 -8.50
N SER A 17 -3.85 9.28 -9.18
CA SER A 17 -3.98 10.59 -8.52
C SER A 17 -5.04 10.58 -7.41
N GLN A 18 -6.15 9.86 -7.60
CA GLN A 18 -7.21 9.73 -6.60
C GLN A 18 -6.74 8.96 -5.36
N GLN A 19 -5.99 7.86 -5.54
CA GLN A 19 -5.42 7.10 -4.43
C GLN A 19 -4.44 7.95 -3.61
N LEU A 20 -3.58 8.73 -4.26
CA LEU A 20 -2.65 9.64 -3.57
C LEU A 20 -3.41 10.68 -2.74
N LEU A 21 -4.44 11.31 -3.30
CA LEU A 21 -5.23 12.32 -2.61
C LEU A 21 -5.90 11.78 -1.34
N GLU A 22 -6.50 10.59 -1.40
CA GLU A 22 -7.15 9.99 -0.24
C GLU A 22 -6.13 9.53 0.81
N LEU A 23 -4.97 8.98 0.40
CA LEU A 23 -3.88 8.65 1.31
C LEU A 23 -3.35 9.90 2.03
N GLU A 24 -3.17 11.01 1.33
CA GLU A 24 -2.78 12.29 1.93
C GLU A 24 -3.83 12.83 2.90
N ARG A 25 -5.12 12.71 2.55
CA ARG A 25 -6.23 13.10 3.42
C ARG A 25 -6.21 12.30 4.72
N GLN A 26 -6.07 10.98 4.62
CA GLN A 26 -5.98 10.09 5.79
C GLN A 26 -4.73 10.41 6.63
N PHE A 27 -3.58 10.64 6.00
CA PHE A 27 -2.33 10.96 6.68
C PHE A 27 -2.39 12.28 7.48
N LYS A 28 -3.10 13.29 6.96
CA LYS A 28 -3.35 14.54 7.68
C LYS A 28 -4.19 14.33 8.94
N LEU A 29 -5.14 13.39 8.92
CA LEU A 29 -5.99 13.07 10.08
C LEU A 29 -5.28 12.17 11.08
N ASN A 30 -4.54 11.17 10.59
CA ASN A 30 -3.79 10.25 11.43
C ASN A 30 -2.57 9.71 10.66
N LYS A 31 -1.37 10.07 11.14
CA LYS A 31 -0.10 9.67 10.53
C LYS A 31 0.16 8.15 10.62
N TYR A 32 -0.53 7.44 11.51
CA TYR A 32 -0.33 6.02 11.74
C TYR A 32 -1.65 5.27 11.88
N LEU A 33 -1.95 4.41 10.90
CA LEU A 33 -3.13 3.56 10.93
C LEU A 33 -2.87 2.27 11.71
N SER A 34 -3.83 1.90 12.56
CA SER A 34 -3.90 0.55 13.13
C SER A 34 -4.14 -0.48 12.03
N ARG A 35 -3.84 -1.76 12.31
CA ARG A 35 -4.01 -2.84 11.33
C ARG A 35 -5.43 -2.91 10.73
N PRO A 36 -6.52 -2.82 11.52
CA PRO A 36 -7.88 -2.83 10.95
C PRO A 36 -8.12 -1.63 10.02
N LYS A 37 -7.63 -0.45 10.40
CA LYS A 37 -7.85 0.76 9.60
C LYS A 37 -7.07 0.73 8.29
N ARG A 38 -5.86 0.18 8.29
CA ARG A 38 -5.08 -0.04 7.07
C ARG A 38 -5.79 -0.98 6.10
N PHE A 39 -6.37 -2.07 6.60
CA PHE A 39 -7.14 -3.01 5.78
C PHE A 39 -8.36 -2.34 5.12
N GLU A 40 -9.10 -1.54 5.89
CA GLU A 40 -10.25 -0.77 5.38
C GLU A 40 -9.84 0.19 4.27
N VAL A 41 -8.80 0.99 4.50
CA VAL A 41 -8.29 1.97 3.52
C VAL A 41 -7.76 1.28 2.26
N ALA A 42 -7.00 0.19 2.42
CA ALA A 42 -6.51 -0.59 1.29
C ALA A 42 -7.66 -1.16 0.44
N THR A 43 -8.69 -1.71 1.09
CA THR A 43 -9.89 -2.23 0.40
C THR A 43 -10.62 -1.12 -0.35
N MET A 44 -10.82 0.05 0.28
CA MET A 44 -11.48 1.21 -0.36
C MET A 44 -10.70 1.73 -1.57
N LEU A 45 -9.38 1.64 -1.55
CA LEU A 45 -8.50 2.12 -2.62
C LEU A 45 -8.17 1.04 -3.65
N CYS A 46 -8.75 -0.16 -3.55
CA CYS A 46 -8.39 -1.32 -4.38
C CYS A 46 -6.88 -1.63 -4.35
N LEU A 47 -6.26 -1.50 -3.17
CA LEU A 47 -4.87 -1.81 -2.87
C LEU A 47 -4.78 -3.04 -1.95
N THR A 48 -3.63 -3.68 -1.93
CA THR A 48 -3.30 -4.69 -0.91
C THR A 48 -2.87 -4.01 0.40
N GLU A 49 -3.00 -4.69 1.54
CA GLU A 49 -2.58 -4.15 2.87
C GLU A 49 -1.11 -3.71 2.91
N THR A 50 -0.28 -4.22 1.98
CA THR A 50 1.15 -3.97 1.89
C THR A 50 1.55 -2.93 0.84
N GLN A 51 0.60 -2.38 0.07
CA GLN A 51 0.81 -1.30 -0.90
C GLN A 51 0.46 0.03 -0.25
#